data_AF-C4L0E5-F1
#
_entry.id   AF-C4L0E5-F1
#
_cell.length_a   1.000
_cell.length_b   1.000
_cell.length_c   1.000
_cell.angle_alpha   90.00
_cell.angle_beta   90.00
_cell.angle_gamma   90.00
#
_symmetry.space_group_name_H-M   'P 1'
#
loop_
_entity.id
_entity.type
_entity.pdbx_description
1 polymer ?
#
loop_
_entity_poly.entity_id
_entity_poly.type
_entity_poly.pdbx_seq_one_letter_code
_entity_poly.pdbx_strand_id
1 'polypeptide(L)'
;MSAILLKPHYQHRLWGGERLKQFGFEFNDPSIGEAWTASALEQGSSTVVSGRYVGLSLRELYQQHPELFQVKADVFPLLIKWIDANDDLSIQVHPDDSLAEQLENESYGKNECWYILDAPANATLIYGHSYATSEDFNKALETGDLEHGLIRKSIHAGDFFYVPAGTVHALTKGVCVLEIQQSSDTTYRLYDYERLDVTTGRPRELHVEKGILASFVPHIGYSEPIRQLDHFRTRLTKNPFFFVEKWHVTAKEKISTDTFRLLSVVQGTLIIDEMEVPTGGTLLLPANESFLIEGEAICLVTGVPSDEKQAVRIGIDLGGTNTRIAAVSLKGEVLKQLTFNTQPQLPFEETLKSIETAINQFNVEFDIQHVGIVAPGPLDLKQGMFLTPPNLPNWHNQKIVEPLTQRLGFSVTLENDANAAALAEAKFGAGKGFDAVFYVTVSTGIGGGYVYKHQIIRGANGSAGEIGNMIIRSNGPVHPVLNRGSLESLASGTALMNRASEKGYTNVPSLLSDDEYRHHFVEELASGLANIIHTVDPDVIVLGGGVMMSASLFWNELQQAVSNKMYPHASGKTRLCLTQLSGDAGVIGAAFVEA
;
A
#
# COMPACT_ATOMS: atom_id res chain seq x y z
N MET A 1 -25.86 10.36 26.25
CA MET A 1 -26.72 9.24 25.79
C MET A 1 -25.95 7.93 25.98
N SER A 2 -26.63 6.80 26.15
CA SER A 2 -25.97 5.50 26.36
C SER A 2 -25.56 4.85 25.04
N ALA A 3 -24.60 3.93 25.08
CA ALA A 3 -24.30 3.03 23.96
C ALA A 3 -25.54 2.17 23.60
N ILE A 4 -25.69 1.85 22.31
CA ILE A 4 -26.86 1.16 21.75
C ILE A 4 -26.41 -0.19 21.21
N LEU A 5 -26.93 -1.29 21.76
CA LEU A 5 -26.61 -2.65 21.33
C LEU A 5 -27.50 -3.04 20.14
N LEU A 6 -26.86 -3.60 19.11
CA LEU A 6 -27.51 -4.04 17.88
C LEU A 6 -27.57 -5.57 17.84
N LYS A 7 -28.74 -6.08 17.48
CA LYS A 7 -28.96 -7.49 17.16
C LYS A 7 -28.77 -7.70 15.65
N PRO A 8 -28.01 -8.72 15.22
CA PRO A 8 -27.75 -8.97 13.82
C PRO A 8 -28.99 -9.44 13.05
N HIS A 9 -28.96 -9.24 11.74
CA HIS A 9 -29.79 -9.92 10.77
C HIS A 9 -28.98 -11.06 10.11
N TYR A 10 -29.50 -12.28 10.05
CA TYR A 10 -28.78 -13.42 9.48
C TYR A 10 -29.16 -13.65 8.02
N GLN A 11 -28.18 -13.93 7.17
CA GLN A 11 -28.38 -14.17 5.74
C GLN A 11 -27.96 -15.59 5.34
N HIS A 12 -28.81 -16.22 4.53
CA HIS A 12 -28.52 -17.51 3.91
C HIS A 12 -27.52 -17.36 2.76
N ARG A 13 -26.56 -18.29 2.68
CA ARG A 13 -25.55 -18.37 1.62
C ARG A 13 -25.24 -19.84 1.30
N LEU A 14 -24.93 -20.12 0.04
CA LEU A 14 -24.55 -21.46 -0.42
C LEU A 14 -23.30 -22.01 0.27
N TRP A 15 -22.41 -21.11 0.66
CA TRP A 15 -21.16 -21.39 1.36
C TRP A 15 -21.28 -21.22 2.88
N GLY A 16 -22.51 -21.13 3.41
CA GLY A 16 -22.75 -20.94 4.84
C GLY A 16 -22.28 -22.11 5.71
N GLY A 17 -22.16 -21.83 7.01
CA GLY A 17 -21.63 -22.76 7.99
C GLY A 17 -22.07 -22.44 9.41
N GLU A 18 -21.47 -23.13 10.39
CA GLU A 18 -21.80 -22.96 11.80
C GLU A 18 -20.69 -22.25 12.59
N ARG A 19 -19.57 -21.86 11.97
CA ARG A 19 -18.41 -21.33 12.71
C ARG A 19 -18.71 -20.00 13.36
N LEU A 20 -19.67 -19.21 12.85
CA LEU A 20 -20.12 -17.99 13.51
C LEU A 20 -20.61 -18.24 14.95
N LYS A 21 -21.13 -19.42 15.28
CA LYS A 21 -21.57 -19.75 16.65
C LYS A 21 -20.44 -19.65 17.67
N GLN A 22 -19.18 -19.86 17.27
CA GLN A 22 -18.04 -19.72 18.18
C GLN A 22 -17.80 -18.28 18.66
N PHE A 23 -18.36 -17.29 17.95
CA PHE A 23 -18.30 -15.88 18.29
C PHE A 23 -19.58 -15.39 19.00
N GLY A 24 -20.45 -16.30 19.46
CA GLY A 24 -21.65 -15.94 20.21
C GLY A 24 -22.91 -15.68 19.36
N PHE A 25 -22.86 -15.96 18.05
CA PHE A 25 -24.06 -15.88 17.20
C PHE A 25 -24.98 -17.08 17.40
N GLU A 26 -26.27 -16.81 17.57
CA GLU A 26 -27.29 -17.83 17.81
C GLU A 26 -28.20 -18.00 16.59
N PHE A 27 -28.10 -19.16 15.94
CA PHE A 27 -28.98 -19.59 14.86
C PHE A 27 -29.00 -21.12 14.73
N ASN A 28 -30.07 -21.66 14.16
CA ASN A 28 -30.26 -23.10 13.98
C ASN A 28 -30.08 -23.57 12.53
N ASP A 29 -30.00 -22.63 11.56
CA ASP A 29 -29.87 -22.96 10.14
C ASP A 29 -28.40 -22.99 9.72
N PRO A 30 -27.86 -24.15 9.31
CA PRO A 30 -26.46 -24.27 8.90
C PRO A 30 -26.14 -23.61 7.55
N SER A 31 -27.15 -23.09 6.83
CA SER A 31 -26.96 -22.32 5.59
C SER A 31 -26.70 -20.84 5.83
N ILE A 32 -26.66 -20.38 7.09
CA ILE A 32 -26.29 -19.00 7.40
C ILE A 32 -24.79 -18.81 7.13
N GLY A 33 -24.46 -17.93 6.19
CA GLY A 33 -23.08 -17.56 5.88
C GLY A 33 -22.70 -16.19 6.39
N GLU A 34 -23.67 -15.31 6.62
CA GLU A 34 -23.41 -13.94 7.07
C GLU A 34 -24.29 -13.54 8.25
N ALA A 35 -23.71 -12.82 9.20
CA ALA A 35 -24.43 -12.08 10.24
C ALA A 35 -24.20 -10.57 10.05
N TRP A 36 -25.24 -9.86 9.66
CA TRP A 36 -25.22 -8.42 9.44
C TRP A 36 -25.47 -7.70 10.77
N THR A 37 -24.38 -7.33 11.44
CA THR A 37 -24.38 -6.81 12.82
C THR A 37 -24.65 -5.32 12.91
N ALA A 38 -24.35 -4.57 11.85
CA ALA A 38 -24.80 -3.20 11.66
C ALA A 38 -25.18 -3.01 10.19
N SER A 39 -26.48 -3.05 9.90
CA SER A 39 -27.05 -2.87 8.57
C SER A 39 -28.31 -2.02 8.61
N ALA A 40 -28.45 -1.11 7.64
CA ALA A 40 -29.66 -0.34 7.38
C ALA A 40 -30.27 -0.62 5.99
N LEU A 41 -29.78 -1.68 5.33
CA LEU A 41 -30.33 -2.14 4.06
C LEU A 41 -31.76 -2.67 4.25
N GLU A 42 -32.61 -2.46 3.24
CA GLU A 42 -34.04 -2.81 3.30
C GLU A 42 -34.25 -4.32 3.43
N GLN A 43 -33.44 -5.11 2.72
CA GLN A 43 -33.47 -6.57 2.74
C GLN A 43 -32.92 -7.19 4.04
N GLY A 44 -32.35 -6.41 4.94
CA GLY A 44 -31.82 -6.92 6.20
C GLY A 44 -31.25 -5.83 7.08
N SER A 45 -32.06 -5.20 7.92
CA SER A 45 -31.59 -4.20 8.89
C SER A 45 -31.41 -4.81 10.28
N SER A 46 -30.32 -4.44 10.96
CA SER A 46 -30.07 -4.79 12.36
C SER A 46 -31.07 -4.08 13.28
N THR A 47 -31.34 -4.64 14.46
CA THR A 47 -32.38 -4.10 15.38
C THR A 47 -31.77 -3.66 16.70
N VAL A 48 -32.24 -2.54 17.24
CA VAL A 48 -31.83 -2.06 18.56
C VAL A 48 -32.42 -2.95 19.66
N VAL A 49 -31.57 -3.40 20.60
CA VAL A 49 -31.97 -4.27 21.73
C VAL A 49 -31.62 -3.72 23.11
N SER A 50 -31.06 -2.52 23.21
CA SER A 50 -30.84 -1.84 24.48
C SER A 50 -31.35 -0.39 24.49
N GLY A 51 -31.58 0.14 25.70
CA GLY A 51 -31.86 1.56 25.91
C GLY A 51 -33.25 2.02 25.44
N ARG A 52 -33.35 3.30 25.09
CA ARG A 52 -34.63 3.98 24.79
C ARG A 52 -35.24 3.57 23.44
N TYR A 53 -34.44 3.08 22.51
CA TYR A 53 -34.82 2.87 21.10
C TYR A 53 -35.07 1.40 20.75
N VAL A 54 -35.25 0.54 21.77
CA VAL A 54 -35.49 -0.90 21.58
C VAL A 54 -36.63 -1.16 20.59
N GLY A 55 -36.38 -2.07 19.65
CA GLY A 55 -37.33 -2.49 18.64
C GLY A 55 -37.24 -1.72 17.32
N LEU A 56 -36.61 -0.55 17.28
CA LEU A 56 -36.33 0.13 16.01
C LEU A 56 -35.24 -0.62 15.24
N SER A 57 -35.40 -0.73 13.93
CA SER A 57 -34.32 -1.09 13.02
C SER A 57 -33.27 0.02 12.95
N LEU A 58 -32.04 -0.30 12.58
CA LEU A 58 -30.99 0.71 12.38
C LEU A 58 -31.37 1.70 11.28
N ARG A 59 -32.10 1.23 10.25
CA ARG A 59 -32.67 2.09 9.20
C ARG A 59 -33.65 3.11 9.76
N GLU A 60 -34.62 2.66 10.58
CA GLU A 60 -35.59 3.56 11.22
C GLU A 60 -34.90 4.51 12.21
N LEU A 61 -33.94 4.01 12.98
CA LEU A 61 -33.16 4.83 13.92
C LEU A 61 -32.42 5.95 13.18
N TYR A 62 -31.78 5.65 12.05
CA TYR A 62 -31.09 6.65 11.23
C TYR A 62 -32.04 7.72 10.69
N GLN A 63 -33.22 7.32 10.22
CA GLN A 63 -34.23 8.24 9.65
C GLN A 63 -34.92 9.10 10.71
N GLN A 64 -35.23 8.53 11.87
CA GLN A 64 -36.00 9.19 12.92
C GLN A 64 -35.12 9.98 13.91
N HIS A 65 -33.84 9.60 14.04
CA HIS A 65 -32.89 10.15 15.00
C HIS A 65 -31.53 10.50 14.37
N PRO A 66 -31.47 11.33 13.32
CA PRO A 66 -30.22 11.71 12.66
C PRO A 66 -29.21 12.40 13.58
N GLU A 67 -29.68 13.00 14.69
CA GLU A 67 -28.84 13.62 15.72
C GLU A 67 -27.86 12.64 16.39
N LEU A 68 -28.17 11.34 16.38
CA LEU A 68 -27.29 10.30 16.93
C LEU A 68 -26.06 10.05 16.04
N PHE A 69 -26.12 10.44 14.76
CA PHE A 69 -25.12 10.09 13.77
C PHE A 69 -24.23 11.27 13.36
N GLN A 70 -24.82 12.46 13.20
CA GLN A 70 -24.13 13.68 12.76
C GLN A 70 -23.33 13.51 11.46
N VAL A 71 -23.90 12.79 10.51
CA VAL A 71 -23.36 12.64 9.16
C VAL A 71 -24.35 13.18 8.14
N LYS A 72 -23.85 13.71 7.04
CA LYS A 72 -24.64 14.26 5.93
C LYS A 72 -24.78 13.21 4.83
N ALA A 73 -25.56 12.17 5.09
CA ALA A 73 -25.87 11.14 4.10
C ALA A 73 -27.37 10.83 4.10
N ASP A 74 -27.97 10.66 2.92
CA ASP A 74 -29.41 10.40 2.80
C ASP A 74 -29.81 9.01 3.32
N VAL A 75 -28.89 8.05 3.19
CA VAL A 75 -29.02 6.69 3.73
C VAL A 75 -27.81 6.38 4.59
N PHE A 76 -28.01 5.48 5.57
CA PHE A 76 -26.94 5.08 6.47
C PHE A 76 -25.74 4.53 5.68
N PRO A 77 -24.50 4.99 5.95
CA PRO A 77 -23.39 4.83 4.99
C PRO A 77 -22.65 3.50 5.08
N LEU A 78 -22.84 2.70 6.13
CA LEU A 78 -21.98 1.54 6.42
C LEU A 78 -22.76 0.24 6.57
N LEU A 79 -22.05 -0.87 6.35
CA LEU A 79 -22.51 -2.22 6.61
C LEU A 79 -21.38 -3.03 7.27
N ILE A 80 -21.69 -3.69 8.39
CA ILE A 80 -20.77 -4.61 9.07
C ILE A 80 -21.34 -6.03 9.01
N LYS A 81 -20.56 -6.95 8.45
CA LYS A 81 -20.90 -8.36 8.31
C LYS A 81 -19.85 -9.22 9.02
N TRP A 82 -20.31 -10.32 9.62
CA TRP A 82 -19.46 -11.43 9.99
C TRP A 82 -19.71 -12.55 9.00
N ILE A 83 -18.67 -13.09 8.41
CA ILE A 83 -18.75 -14.01 7.29
C ILE A 83 -18.07 -15.33 7.68
N ASP A 84 -18.74 -16.45 7.44
CA ASP A 84 -18.19 -17.81 7.53
C ASP A 84 -18.13 -18.45 6.15
N ALA A 85 -16.96 -18.39 5.50
CA ALA A 85 -16.73 -19.00 4.20
C ALA A 85 -16.48 -20.51 4.38
N ASN A 86 -17.54 -21.32 4.57
CA ASN A 86 -17.42 -22.78 4.69
C ASN A 86 -17.04 -23.47 3.35
N ASP A 87 -17.16 -22.74 2.25
CA ASP A 87 -16.64 -23.08 0.93
C ASP A 87 -16.12 -21.80 0.24
N ASP A 88 -15.43 -21.93 -0.90
CA ASP A 88 -14.90 -20.75 -1.62
C ASP A 88 -16.02 -19.78 -2.00
N LEU A 89 -15.86 -18.48 -1.74
CA LEU A 89 -16.78 -17.49 -2.29
C LEU A 89 -16.52 -17.33 -3.78
N SER A 90 -17.51 -16.81 -4.50
CA SER A 90 -17.33 -16.53 -5.92
C SER A 90 -16.21 -15.51 -6.15
N ILE A 91 -15.49 -15.66 -7.26
CA ILE A 91 -14.57 -14.64 -7.72
C ILE A 91 -15.40 -13.46 -8.23
N GLN A 92 -15.14 -12.29 -7.67
CA GLN A 92 -16.01 -11.14 -7.85
C GLN A 92 -15.24 -9.81 -7.82
N VAL A 93 -15.95 -8.76 -8.19
CA VAL A 93 -15.48 -7.38 -8.14
C VAL A 93 -16.65 -6.47 -7.76
N HIS A 94 -16.33 -5.34 -7.16
CA HIS A 94 -17.29 -4.33 -6.71
C HIS A 94 -17.12 -3.02 -7.48
N PRO A 95 -18.22 -2.35 -7.89
CA PRO A 95 -18.15 -1.02 -8.48
C PRO A 95 -17.78 0.04 -7.44
N ASP A 96 -17.24 1.17 -7.93
CA ASP A 96 -17.19 2.41 -7.16
C ASP A 96 -18.55 3.13 -7.17
N ASP A 97 -18.67 4.24 -6.44
CA ASP A 97 -19.93 5.00 -6.33
C ASP A 97 -20.43 5.49 -7.70
N SER A 98 -19.53 5.90 -8.59
CA SER A 98 -19.92 6.40 -9.92
C SER A 98 -20.50 5.30 -10.79
N LEU A 99 -19.88 4.12 -10.78
CA LEU A 99 -20.33 2.98 -11.58
C LEU A 99 -21.57 2.34 -10.99
N ALA A 100 -21.71 2.30 -9.65
CA ALA A 100 -22.91 1.84 -8.97
C ALA A 100 -24.13 2.74 -9.30
N GLU A 101 -23.96 4.06 -9.27
CA GLU A 101 -25.01 4.99 -9.66
C GLU A 101 -25.41 4.79 -11.14
N GLN A 102 -24.42 4.63 -12.02
CA GLN A 102 -24.67 4.45 -13.46
C GLN A 102 -25.36 3.12 -13.80
N LEU A 103 -24.96 2.01 -13.17
CA LEU A 103 -25.40 0.65 -13.56
C LEU A 103 -26.52 0.09 -12.69
N GLU A 104 -26.62 0.51 -11.43
CA GLU A 104 -27.58 -0.02 -10.46
C GLU A 104 -28.52 1.05 -9.88
N ASN A 105 -28.26 2.35 -10.15
CA ASN A 105 -28.98 3.46 -9.52
C ASN A 105 -28.86 3.40 -7.98
N GLU A 106 -27.67 3.04 -7.50
CA GLU A 106 -27.29 3.02 -6.08
C GLU A 106 -26.26 4.11 -5.79
N SER A 107 -26.48 4.86 -4.70
CA SER A 107 -25.58 5.96 -4.32
C SER A 107 -24.22 5.51 -3.79
N TYR A 108 -24.08 4.24 -3.40
CA TYR A 108 -22.84 3.67 -2.89
C TYR A 108 -22.40 2.51 -3.77
N GLY A 109 -21.14 2.55 -4.18
CA GLY A 109 -20.40 1.37 -4.55
C GLY A 109 -20.03 0.54 -3.32
N LYS A 110 -19.03 -0.31 -3.46
CA LYS A 110 -18.64 -1.23 -2.39
C LYS A 110 -17.13 -1.32 -2.25
N ASN A 111 -16.56 -0.27 -1.65
CA ASN A 111 -15.26 -0.37 -0.96
C ASN A 111 -15.47 -1.11 0.37
N GLU A 112 -14.56 -2.02 0.68
CA GLU A 112 -14.67 -2.85 1.87
C GLU A 112 -13.32 -3.14 2.50
N CYS A 113 -13.33 -3.85 3.62
CA CYS A 113 -12.15 -4.41 4.23
C CYS A 113 -12.51 -5.66 5.03
N TRP A 114 -11.51 -6.51 5.24
CA TRP A 114 -11.63 -7.74 6.00
C TRP A 114 -10.64 -7.75 7.16
N TYR A 115 -11.14 -8.06 8.34
CA TYR A 115 -10.34 -8.51 9.45
C TYR A 115 -10.50 -10.02 9.59
N ILE A 116 -9.40 -10.76 9.49
CA ILE A 116 -9.42 -12.22 9.56
C ILE A 116 -9.63 -12.64 11.02
N LEU A 117 -10.81 -13.20 11.32
CA LEU A 117 -11.17 -13.65 12.66
C LEU A 117 -10.58 -15.03 12.96
N ASP A 118 -10.67 -15.94 12.00
CA ASP A 118 -10.16 -17.30 12.10
C ASP A 118 -9.87 -17.85 10.70
N ALA A 119 -8.79 -18.62 10.56
CA ALA A 119 -8.36 -19.18 9.28
C ALA A 119 -7.49 -20.43 9.49
N PRO A 120 -7.55 -21.43 8.58
CA PRO A 120 -6.60 -22.53 8.54
C PRO A 120 -5.14 -22.06 8.45
N ALA A 121 -4.19 -22.86 8.95
CA ALA A 121 -2.76 -22.49 9.00
C ALA A 121 -2.12 -22.14 7.65
N ASN A 122 -2.64 -22.70 6.55
CA ASN A 122 -2.18 -22.42 5.17
C ASN A 122 -3.26 -21.70 4.36
N ALA A 123 -4.17 -20.97 5.02
CA ALA A 123 -5.23 -20.25 4.35
C ALA A 123 -4.66 -19.18 3.42
N THR A 124 -5.39 -18.95 2.33
CA THR A 124 -5.11 -17.84 1.43
C THR A 124 -6.39 -17.06 1.21
N LEU A 125 -6.30 -15.93 0.51
CA LEU A 125 -7.45 -15.32 -0.15
C LEU A 125 -7.05 -14.90 -1.56
N ILE A 126 -8.04 -14.64 -2.40
CA ILE A 126 -7.82 -14.10 -3.75
C ILE A 126 -7.86 -12.58 -3.64
N TYR A 127 -6.80 -11.91 -4.07
CA TYR A 127 -6.65 -10.46 -4.01
C TYR A 127 -5.86 -9.96 -5.22
N GLY A 128 -6.58 -9.58 -6.26
CA GLY A 128 -6.04 -9.12 -7.53
C GLY A 128 -5.75 -10.23 -8.53
N HIS A 129 -5.17 -9.82 -9.67
CA HIS A 129 -4.79 -10.72 -10.76
C HIS A 129 -3.51 -10.23 -11.47
N SER A 130 -2.89 -11.08 -12.28
CA SER A 130 -1.66 -10.80 -13.01
C SER A 130 -1.87 -10.44 -14.49
N TYR A 131 -3.12 -10.40 -14.98
CA TYR A 131 -3.41 -10.02 -16.36
C TYR A 131 -2.94 -8.59 -16.66
N ALA A 132 -2.21 -8.49 -17.76
CA ALA A 132 -1.52 -7.29 -18.22
C ALA A 132 -2.46 -6.30 -18.91
N THR A 133 -3.39 -6.83 -19.71
CA THR A 133 -4.30 -6.08 -20.57
C THR A 133 -5.75 -6.54 -20.36
N SER A 134 -6.71 -5.66 -20.66
CA SER A 134 -8.13 -6.03 -20.65
C SER A 134 -8.45 -7.14 -21.64
N GLU A 135 -7.72 -7.24 -22.76
CA GLU A 135 -7.89 -8.32 -23.74
C GLU A 135 -7.54 -9.69 -23.12
N ASP A 136 -6.40 -9.79 -22.44
CA ASP A 136 -5.99 -11.03 -21.77
C ASP A 136 -6.95 -11.43 -20.65
N PHE A 137 -7.42 -10.45 -19.87
CA PHE A 137 -8.39 -10.66 -18.80
C PHE A 137 -9.74 -11.15 -19.34
N ASN A 138 -10.26 -10.49 -20.38
CA ASN A 138 -11.54 -10.85 -21.01
C ASN A 138 -11.46 -12.23 -21.65
N LYS A 139 -10.35 -12.54 -22.33
CA LYS A 139 -10.13 -13.86 -22.90
C LYS A 139 -10.13 -14.94 -21.82
N ALA A 140 -9.49 -14.71 -20.67
CA ALA A 140 -9.50 -15.66 -19.57
C ALA A 140 -10.91 -15.88 -18.98
N LEU A 141 -11.74 -14.84 -18.92
CA LEU A 141 -13.15 -14.97 -18.54
C LEU A 141 -13.94 -15.81 -19.57
N GLU A 142 -13.76 -15.54 -20.86
CA GLU A 142 -14.44 -16.26 -21.94
C GLU A 142 -14.06 -17.74 -22.02
N THR A 143 -12.79 -18.08 -21.77
CA THR A 143 -12.30 -19.45 -21.82
C THR A 143 -12.39 -20.21 -20.50
N GLY A 144 -12.90 -19.58 -19.44
CA GLY A 144 -12.97 -20.18 -18.09
C GLY A 144 -11.60 -20.38 -17.43
N ASP A 145 -10.59 -19.61 -17.83
CA ASP A 145 -9.18 -19.74 -17.39
C ASP A 145 -8.76 -18.68 -16.35
N LEU A 146 -9.75 -17.96 -15.79
CA LEU A 146 -9.53 -16.84 -14.87
C LEU A 146 -8.62 -17.20 -13.69
N GLU A 147 -8.73 -18.42 -13.17
CA GLU A 147 -8.01 -18.87 -11.97
C GLU A 147 -6.49 -18.83 -12.10
N HIS A 148 -5.94 -19.04 -13.30
CA HIS A 148 -4.48 -19.06 -13.51
C HIS A 148 -3.83 -17.70 -13.29
N GLY A 149 -4.56 -16.61 -13.54
CA GLY A 149 -4.06 -15.26 -13.35
C GLY A 149 -4.36 -14.67 -11.97
N LEU A 150 -5.00 -15.39 -11.05
CA LEU A 150 -5.37 -14.84 -9.75
C LEU A 150 -4.19 -14.77 -8.79
N ILE A 151 -4.09 -13.66 -8.07
CA ILE A 151 -3.09 -13.47 -7.02
C ILE A 151 -3.65 -14.02 -5.71
N ARG A 152 -2.94 -14.99 -5.12
CA ARG A 152 -3.26 -15.54 -3.80
C ARG A 152 -2.35 -14.94 -2.73
N LYS A 153 -2.95 -14.45 -1.64
CA LYS A 153 -2.24 -13.93 -0.47
C LYS A 153 -2.41 -14.88 0.69
N SER A 154 -1.32 -15.27 1.34
CA SER A 154 -1.37 -16.02 2.60
C SER A 154 -1.95 -15.15 3.70
N ILE A 155 -2.76 -15.75 4.58
CA ILE A 155 -3.45 -15.04 5.66
C ILE A 155 -3.42 -15.84 6.96
N HIS A 156 -3.52 -15.11 8.07
CA HIS A 156 -3.65 -15.63 9.43
C HIS A 156 -4.69 -14.83 10.21
N ALA A 157 -5.20 -15.40 11.30
CA ALA A 157 -6.07 -14.66 12.22
C ALA A 157 -5.38 -13.39 12.74
N GLY A 158 -6.10 -12.28 12.72
CA GLY A 158 -5.61 -10.95 13.07
C GLY A 158 -5.11 -10.10 11.91
N ASP A 159 -4.95 -10.68 10.71
CA ASP A 159 -4.59 -9.93 9.51
C ASP A 159 -5.74 -9.00 9.08
N PHE A 160 -5.37 -7.89 8.42
CA PHE A 160 -6.31 -6.89 7.90
C PHE A 160 -6.03 -6.58 6.44
N PHE A 161 -7.08 -6.54 5.63
CA PHE A 161 -7.03 -6.23 4.20
C PHE A 161 -8.07 -5.16 3.87
N TYR A 162 -7.66 -3.99 3.40
CA TYR A 162 -8.56 -3.09 2.68
C TYR A 162 -8.76 -3.61 1.26
N VAL A 163 -9.97 -3.58 0.73
CA VAL A 163 -10.32 -4.04 -0.61
C VAL A 163 -11.00 -2.87 -1.33
N PRO A 164 -10.24 -2.06 -2.09
CA PRO A 164 -10.81 -0.99 -2.91
C PRO A 164 -11.75 -1.56 -3.97
N ALA A 165 -12.79 -0.79 -4.31
CA ALA A 165 -13.63 -1.05 -5.48
C ALA A 165 -12.75 -1.25 -6.73
N GLY A 166 -13.19 -2.13 -7.62
CA GLY A 166 -12.45 -2.56 -8.82
C GLY A 166 -11.36 -3.61 -8.60
N THR A 167 -11.11 -4.02 -7.35
CA THR A 167 -10.24 -5.17 -7.05
C THR A 167 -10.99 -6.48 -7.31
N VAL A 168 -10.45 -7.35 -8.17
CA VAL A 168 -10.93 -8.74 -8.28
C VAL A 168 -10.50 -9.54 -7.05
N HIS A 169 -11.42 -10.16 -6.33
CA HIS A 169 -11.13 -10.80 -5.06
C HIS A 169 -12.12 -11.93 -4.72
N ALA A 170 -11.77 -12.74 -3.70
CA ALA A 170 -12.65 -13.70 -3.06
C ALA A 170 -12.06 -14.21 -1.73
N LEU A 171 -12.93 -14.46 -0.75
CA LEU A 171 -12.60 -15.28 0.43
C LEU A 171 -12.58 -16.76 0.03
N THR A 172 -11.57 -17.50 0.49
CA THR A 172 -11.51 -18.94 0.26
C THR A 172 -12.11 -19.73 1.42
N LYS A 173 -12.35 -21.00 1.17
CA LYS A 173 -12.84 -21.98 2.13
C LYS A 173 -12.09 -21.96 3.47
N GLY A 174 -12.87 -22.04 4.54
CA GLY A 174 -12.43 -22.12 5.93
C GLY A 174 -12.14 -20.77 6.59
N VAL A 175 -12.25 -19.66 5.85
CA VAL A 175 -11.91 -18.32 6.37
C VAL A 175 -13.14 -17.69 7.02
N CYS A 176 -12.98 -17.17 8.23
CA CYS A 176 -13.96 -16.30 8.88
C CYS A 176 -13.45 -14.87 8.94
N VAL A 177 -14.27 -13.90 8.55
CA VAL A 177 -13.88 -12.48 8.59
C VAL A 177 -14.96 -11.62 9.23
N LEU A 178 -14.54 -10.49 9.78
CA LEU A 178 -15.40 -9.33 9.96
C LEU A 178 -15.16 -8.39 8.78
N GLU A 179 -16.20 -8.16 8.00
CA GLU A 179 -16.20 -7.26 6.85
C GLU A 179 -16.84 -5.92 7.22
N ILE A 180 -16.12 -4.82 6.97
CA ILE A 180 -16.65 -3.45 7.09
C ILE A 180 -16.63 -2.84 5.70
N GLN A 181 -17.76 -2.34 5.27
CA GLN A 181 -17.96 -1.87 3.90
C GLN A 181 -18.90 -0.65 3.86
N GLN A 182 -18.91 0.04 2.71
CA GLN A 182 -20.01 0.94 2.36
C GLN A 182 -21.36 0.18 2.37
N SER A 183 -22.46 0.89 2.58
CA SER A 183 -23.81 0.30 2.63
C SER A 183 -24.34 -0.06 1.24
N SER A 184 -23.73 -1.04 0.58
CA SER A 184 -24.15 -1.63 -0.69
C SER A 184 -24.06 -3.16 -0.62
N ASP A 185 -24.91 -3.86 -1.38
CA ASP A 185 -24.82 -5.31 -1.56
C ASP A 185 -24.47 -5.69 -3.01
N THR A 186 -24.09 -4.68 -3.83
CA THR A 186 -23.79 -4.85 -5.25
C THR A 186 -22.51 -5.65 -5.46
N THR A 187 -22.65 -6.77 -6.19
CA THR A 187 -21.56 -7.73 -6.43
C THR A 187 -21.58 -8.19 -7.88
N TYR A 188 -20.49 -7.94 -8.61
CA TYR A 188 -20.33 -8.49 -9.96
C TYR A 188 -19.52 -9.77 -9.91
N ARG A 189 -20.24 -10.88 -10.04
CA ARG A 189 -19.67 -12.22 -10.03
C ARG A 189 -19.03 -12.55 -11.38
N LEU A 190 -17.73 -12.81 -11.38
CA LEU A 190 -16.97 -13.20 -12.57
C LEU A 190 -16.94 -14.71 -12.77
N TYR A 191 -16.80 -15.47 -11.68
CA TYR A 191 -16.75 -16.93 -11.71
C TYR A 191 -17.27 -17.55 -10.41
N ASP A 192 -17.85 -18.75 -10.50
CA ASP A 192 -18.49 -19.43 -9.36
C ASP A 192 -18.31 -20.94 -9.28
N TYR A 193 -17.24 -21.46 -9.90
CA TYR A 193 -16.91 -22.89 -9.85
C TYR A 193 -18.02 -23.81 -10.39
N GLU A 194 -18.86 -23.27 -11.28
CA GLU A 194 -19.99 -23.99 -11.91
C GLU A 194 -20.97 -24.63 -10.89
N ARG A 195 -21.00 -24.09 -9.66
CA ARG A 195 -21.81 -24.62 -8.56
C ARG A 195 -23.30 -24.37 -8.81
N LEU A 196 -24.12 -25.34 -8.40
CA LEU A 196 -25.57 -25.21 -8.42
C LEU A 196 -26.06 -24.69 -7.07
N ASP A 197 -26.94 -23.71 -7.11
CA ASP A 197 -27.64 -23.24 -5.93
C ASP A 197 -28.55 -24.35 -5.38
N VAL A 198 -28.39 -24.69 -4.10
CA VAL A 198 -29.07 -25.83 -3.46
C VAL A 198 -30.58 -25.63 -3.42
N THR A 199 -31.06 -24.38 -3.40
CA THR A 199 -32.49 -24.04 -3.32
C THR A 199 -33.15 -24.11 -4.70
N THR A 200 -32.50 -23.58 -5.72
CA THR A 200 -33.07 -23.43 -7.08
C THR A 200 -32.63 -24.53 -8.05
N GLY A 201 -31.55 -25.25 -7.75
CA GLY A 201 -30.93 -26.25 -8.61
C GLY A 201 -30.23 -25.70 -9.86
N ARG A 202 -30.01 -24.38 -9.93
CA ARG A 202 -29.42 -23.69 -11.09
C ARG A 202 -28.09 -23.03 -10.74
N PRO A 203 -27.18 -22.81 -11.72
CA PRO A 203 -26.01 -21.98 -11.49
C PRO A 203 -26.41 -20.58 -11.03
N ARG A 204 -25.60 -19.97 -10.16
CA ARG A 204 -25.79 -18.56 -9.80
C ARG A 204 -25.45 -17.66 -10.99
N GLU A 205 -26.11 -16.51 -11.03
CA GLU A 205 -25.88 -15.50 -12.05
C GLU A 205 -24.44 -14.96 -12.00
N LEU A 206 -23.83 -14.89 -13.18
CA LEU A 206 -22.57 -14.21 -13.45
C LEU A 206 -22.86 -12.85 -14.09
N HIS A 207 -22.04 -11.86 -13.77
CA HIS A 207 -22.18 -10.47 -14.19
C HIS A 207 -20.95 -10.03 -15.00
N VAL A 208 -20.52 -10.86 -15.96
CA VAL A 208 -19.21 -10.73 -16.61
C VAL A 208 -19.02 -9.35 -17.24
N GLU A 209 -20.00 -8.84 -18.00
CA GLU A 209 -19.90 -7.52 -18.64
C GLU A 209 -19.74 -6.38 -17.63
N LYS A 210 -20.58 -6.34 -16.58
CA LYS A 210 -20.48 -5.35 -15.50
C LYS A 210 -19.16 -5.50 -14.71
N GLY A 211 -18.74 -6.74 -14.48
CA GLY A 211 -17.49 -7.05 -13.79
C GLY A 211 -16.26 -6.59 -14.57
N ILE A 212 -16.24 -6.70 -15.89
CA ILE A 212 -15.17 -6.16 -16.74
C ILE A 212 -15.11 -4.64 -16.60
N LEU A 213 -16.24 -3.94 -16.62
CA LEU A 213 -16.29 -2.48 -16.45
C LEU A 213 -15.80 -2.03 -15.08
N ALA A 214 -16.07 -2.81 -14.03
CA ALA A 214 -15.62 -2.50 -12.67
C ALA A 214 -14.15 -2.86 -12.43
N SER A 215 -13.59 -3.85 -13.13
CA SER A 215 -12.25 -4.38 -12.82
C SER A 215 -11.12 -3.46 -13.27
N PHE A 216 -10.15 -3.21 -12.39
CA PHE A 216 -8.91 -2.53 -12.78
C PHE A 216 -7.94 -3.48 -13.46
N VAL A 217 -7.65 -3.21 -14.74
CA VAL A 217 -6.69 -3.97 -15.55
C VAL A 217 -5.64 -3.01 -16.13
N PRO A 218 -4.34 -3.18 -15.80
CA PRO A 218 -3.79 -4.18 -14.89
C PRO A 218 -4.25 -3.96 -13.44
N HIS A 219 -4.16 -5.01 -12.63
CA HIS A 219 -4.46 -4.90 -11.21
C HIS A 219 -3.55 -3.84 -10.55
N ILE A 220 -4.17 -2.94 -9.80
CA ILE A 220 -3.48 -1.96 -8.96
C ILE A 220 -3.50 -2.50 -7.52
N GLY A 221 -2.34 -3.01 -7.08
CA GLY A 221 -2.13 -3.43 -5.70
C GLY A 221 -2.18 -2.24 -4.75
N TYR A 222 -2.70 -2.47 -3.55
CA TYR A 222 -2.88 -1.47 -2.50
C TYR A 222 -2.05 -1.83 -1.26
N SER A 223 -1.41 -0.84 -0.64
CA SER A 223 -0.85 -0.96 0.70
C SER A 223 -0.95 0.34 1.49
N GLU A 224 -1.18 0.22 2.79
CA GLU A 224 -1.31 1.33 3.73
C GLU A 224 -0.58 0.94 5.02
N PRO A 225 0.25 1.83 5.61
CA PRO A 225 0.89 1.57 6.89
C PRO A 225 -0.13 1.66 8.03
N ILE A 226 -0.11 0.64 8.89
CA ILE A 226 -0.86 0.64 10.15
C ILE A 226 -0.25 1.70 11.09
N ARG A 227 -1.11 2.54 11.68
CA ARG A 227 -0.67 3.66 12.52
C ARG A 227 -1.14 3.53 13.96
N GLN A 228 -0.21 3.48 14.90
CA GLN A 228 -0.55 3.59 16.31
C GLN A 228 -1.04 5.02 16.62
N LEU A 229 -2.21 5.15 17.23
CA LEU A 229 -2.79 6.45 17.60
C LEU A 229 -2.45 6.81 19.05
N ASP A 230 -2.54 5.84 19.96
CA ASP A 230 -2.17 5.95 21.37
C ASP A 230 -1.82 4.56 21.94
N HIS A 231 -1.88 4.33 23.25
CA HIS A 231 -1.47 3.05 23.85
C HIS A 231 -2.44 1.89 23.60
N PHE A 232 -3.70 2.14 23.22
CA PHE A 232 -4.69 1.08 23.02
C PHE A 232 -5.36 1.11 21.64
N ARG A 233 -5.23 2.19 20.88
CA ARG A 233 -5.84 2.36 19.55
C ARG A 233 -4.81 2.33 18.43
N THR A 234 -5.12 1.53 17.41
CA THR A 234 -4.35 1.42 16.18
C THR A 234 -5.26 1.65 14.98
N ARG A 235 -4.93 2.59 14.11
CA ARG A 235 -5.62 2.82 12.83
C ARG A 235 -5.16 1.80 11.80
N LEU A 236 -6.09 1.01 11.28
CA LEU A 236 -5.87 0.01 10.23
C LEU A 236 -6.08 0.59 8.83
N THR A 237 -7.09 1.45 8.66
CA THR A 237 -7.29 2.21 7.42
C THR A 237 -8.09 3.49 7.69
N LYS A 238 -7.90 4.51 6.86
CA LYS A 238 -8.80 5.67 6.73
C LYS A 238 -8.98 5.97 5.25
N ASN A 239 -10.19 6.05 4.74
CA ASN A 239 -10.51 6.47 3.37
C ASN A 239 -11.70 7.46 3.41
N PRO A 240 -12.21 7.98 2.28
CA PRO A 240 -13.33 8.94 2.30
C PRO A 240 -14.64 8.38 2.90
N PHE A 241 -14.83 7.07 2.82
CA PHE A 241 -16.08 6.40 3.16
C PHE A 241 -16.13 5.95 4.62
N PHE A 242 -15.03 5.41 5.11
CA PHE A 242 -14.90 4.93 6.48
C PHE A 242 -13.45 4.92 6.96
N PHE A 243 -13.30 4.75 8.27
CA PHE A 243 -12.04 4.33 8.86
C PHE A 243 -12.23 3.06 9.67
N VAL A 244 -11.15 2.32 9.93
CA VAL A 244 -11.15 1.19 10.85
C VAL A 244 -10.01 1.35 11.85
N GLU A 245 -10.37 1.26 13.12
CA GLU A 245 -9.44 1.18 14.23
C GLU A 245 -9.56 -0.17 14.92
N LYS A 246 -8.44 -0.71 15.38
CA LYS A 246 -8.36 -1.83 16.30
C LYS A 246 -8.04 -1.30 17.69
N TRP A 247 -8.89 -1.61 18.64
CA TRP A 247 -8.71 -1.24 20.05
C TRP A 247 -8.34 -2.48 20.86
N HIS A 248 -7.27 -2.38 21.64
CA HIS A 248 -6.85 -3.42 22.58
C HIS A 248 -7.05 -2.93 24.01
N VAL A 249 -8.23 -3.19 24.56
CA VAL A 249 -8.65 -2.70 25.87
C VAL A 249 -8.16 -3.67 26.93
N THR A 250 -7.26 -3.19 27.79
CA THR A 250 -6.67 -3.91 28.95
C THR A 250 -6.69 -3.06 30.22
N ALA A 251 -7.16 -1.82 30.10
CA ALA A 251 -7.22 -0.84 31.15
C ALA A 251 -8.48 0.02 30.97
N LYS A 252 -8.80 0.80 31.99
CA LYS A 252 -9.95 1.70 31.99
C LYS A 252 -9.63 2.95 31.18
N GLU A 253 -10.37 3.17 30.10
CA GLU A 253 -10.17 4.28 29.17
C GLU A 253 -11.42 5.16 29.06
N LYS A 254 -11.22 6.45 28.83
CA LYS A 254 -12.30 7.36 28.46
C LYS A 254 -12.20 7.69 26.99
N ILE A 255 -13.28 7.46 26.26
CA ILE A 255 -13.39 7.77 24.83
C ILE A 255 -14.46 8.82 24.58
N SER A 256 -14.35 9.50 23.45
CA SER A 256 -15.37 10.44 22.96
C SER A 256 -15.57 10.28 21.47
N THR A 257 -16.76 10.60 21.00
CA THR A 257 -17.18 10.52 19.60
C THR A 257 -17.44 11.92 19.04
N ASP A 258 -17.07 12.17 17.79
CA ASP A 258 -17.40 13.40 17.05
C ASP A 258 -18.64 13.19 16.18
N THR A 259 -18.63 12.12 15.37
CA THR A 259 -19.77 11.49 14.70
C THR A 259 -20.06 10.16 15.37
N PHE A 260 -21.00 9.35 14.87
CA PHE A 260 -21.20 8.01 15.44
C PHE A 260 -19.98 7.10 15.30
N ARG A 261 -19.96 6.04 16.11
CA ARG A 261 -19.07 4.89 15.93
C ARG A 261 -19.86 3.60 15.94
N LEU A 262 -19.45 2.65 15.11
CA LEU A 262 -19.82 1.26 15.26
C LEU A 262 -18.63 0.54 15.90
N LEU A 263 -18.88 -0.21 16.98
CA LEU A 263 -17.88 -0.97 17.70
C LEU A 263 -18.30 -2.43 17.73
N SER A 264 -17.48 -3.32 17.17
CA SER A 264 -17.67 -4.77 17.24
C SER A 264 -16.59 -5.40 18.14
N VAL A 265 -17.01 -6.18 19.13
CA VAL A 265 -16.08 -6.94 19.99
C VAL A 265 -15.70 -8.23 19.27
N VAL A 266 -14.44 -8.34 18.86
CA VAL A 266 -13.94 -9.50 18.08
C VAL A 266 -13.26 -10.56 18.94
N GLN A 267 -12.83 -10.19 20.16
CA GLN A 267 -12.26 -11.11 21.13
C GLN A 267 -12.46 -10.57 22.55
N GLY A 268 -12.72 -11.46 23.51
CA GLY A 268 -12.87 -11.13 24.92
C GLY A 268 -14.20 -10.46 25.24
N THR A 269 -14.20 -9.62 26.28
CA THR A 269 -15.39 -8.94 26.81
C THR A 269 -15.08 -7.48 27.10
N LEU A 270 -15.83 -6.58 26.46
CA LEU A 270 -15.80 -5.15 26.71
C LEU A 270 -16.84 -4.78 27.76
N ILE A 271 -16.49 -3.91 28.69
CA ILE A 271 -17.44 -3.24 29.56
C ILE A 271 -17.50 -1.77 29.14
N ILE A 272 -18.68 -1.27 28.79
CA ILE A 272 -18.91 0.12 28.39
C ILE A 272 -20.03 0.73 29.22
N ASP A 273 -19.72 1.76 30.01
CA ASP A 273 -20.67 2.40 30.94
C ASP A 273 -21.53 1.37 31.71
N GLU A 274 -20.86 0.38 32.33
CA GLU A 274 -21.46 -0.74 33.09
C GLU A 274 -22.15 -1.83 32.25
N MET A 275 -22.30 -1.66 30.93
CA MET A 275 -22.81 -2.69 30.03
C MET A 275 -21.70 -3.67 29.63
N GLU A 276 -21.88 -4.95 29.94
CA GLU A 276 -21.00 -6.03 29.48
C GLU A 276 -21.37 -6.48 28.06
N VAL A 277 -20.37 -6.51 27.17
CA VAL A 277 -20.51 -6.83 25.76
C VAL A 277 -19.46 -7.87 25.38
N PRO A 278 -19.83 -9.15 25.28
CA PRO A 278 -18.90 -10.20 24.90
C PRO A 278 -18.59 -10.16 23.40
N THR A 279 -17.65 -11.01 22.97
CA THR A 279 -17.36 -11.29 21.56
C THR A 279 -18.64 -11.53 20.76
N GLY A 280 -18.70 -10.99 19.54
CA GLY A 280 -19.88 -11.01 18.66
C GLY A 280 -20.82 -9.82 18.88
N GLY A 281 -20.72 -9.13 20.02
CA GLY A 281 -21.50 -7.92 20.29
C GLY A 281 -21.09 -6.75 19.38
N THR A 282 -22.08 -6.02 18.86
CA THR A 282 -21.87 -4.78 18.08
C THR A 282 -22.71 -3.64 18.63
N LEU A 283 -22.06 -2.51 18.88
CA LEU A 283 -22.65 -1.31 19.45
C LEU A 283 -22.65 -0.17 18.43
N LEU A 284 -23.69 0.65 18.47
CA LEU A 284 -23.70 2.02 17.98
C LEU A 284 -23.39 2.96 19.15
N LEU A 285 -22.32 3.74 19.03
CA LEU A 285 -21.98 4.84 19.93
C LEU A 285 -22.45 6.14 19.28
N PRO A 286 -23.44 6.85 19.86
CA PRO A 286 -23.92 8.11 19.32
C PRO A 286 -22.83 9.19 19.22
N ALA A 287 -23.02 10.14 18.31
CA ALA A 287 -22.16 11.30 18.09
C ALA A 287 -22.14 12.28 19.28
N ASN A 288 -21.01 12.97 19.50
CA ASN A 288 -20.80 13.95 20.58
C ASN A 288 -21.07 13.42 21.99
N GLU A 289 -20.77 12.14 22.24
CA GLU A 289 -20.92 11.51 23.54
C GLU A 289 -19.56 11.06 24.08
N SER A 290 -19.52 10.72 25.37
CA SER A 290 -18.34 10.16 26.01
C SER A 290 -18.70 8.89 26.75
N PHE A 291 -17.83 7.89 26.66
CA PHE A 291 -18.03 6.58 27.26
C PHE A 291 -16.80 6.19 28.07
N LEU A 292 -17.04 5.40 29.11
CA LEU A 292 -16.01 4.76 29.89
C LEU A 292 -15.94 3.29 29.48
N ILE A 293 -14.78 2.85 28.99
CA ILE A 293 -14.56 1.47 28.58
C ILE A 293 -13.51 0.79 29.47
N GLU A 294 -13.70 -0.49 29.75
CA GLU A 294 -12.72 -1.34 30.44
C GLU A 294 -12.95 -2.81 30.08
N GLY A 295 -12.13 -3.71 30.64
CA GLY A 295 -12.19 -5.15 30.38
C GLY A 295 -10.95 -5.66 29.67
N GLU A 296 -11.06 -6.86 29.11
CA GLU A 296 -10.02 -7.55 28.35
C GLU A 296 -10.61 -7.88 26.99
N ALA A 297 -10.43 -6.98 26.01
CA ALA A 297 -11.10 -7.07 24.73
C ALA A 297 -10.24 -6.56 23.56
N ILE A 298 -10.46 -7.19 22.40
CA ILE A 298 -10.08 -6.62 21.10
C ILE A 298 -11.37 -6.20 20.41
N CYS A 299 -11.43 -4.94 20.00
CA CYS A 299 -12.57 -4.37 19.29
C CYS A 299 -12.14 -3.81 17.94
N LEU A 300 -13.00 -3.93 16.94
CA LEU A 300 -12.91 -3.13 15.71
C LEU A 300 -13.91 -2.00 15.79
N VAL A 301 -13.43 -0.79 15.54
CA VAL A 301 -14.21 0.44 15.60
C VAL A 301 -14.16 1.13 14.26
N THR A 302 -15.34 1.48 13.75
CA THR A 302 -15.48 2.19 12.47
C THR A 302 -16.50 3.32 12.58
N GLY A 303 -16.52 4.17 11.57
CA GLY A 303 -17.39 5.32 11.43
C GLY A 303 -17.01 6.07 10.16
N VAL A 304 -17.74 7.16 9.90
CA VAL A 304 -17.45 8.05 8.77
C VAL A 304 -16.37 9.06 9.19
N PRO A 305 -15.33 9.29 8.38
CA PRO A 305 -14.31 10.29 8.67
C PRO A 305 -14.85 11.71 8.47
N SER A 306 -14.12 12.71 8.97
CA SER A 306 -14.36 14.11 8.65
C SER A 306 -14.10 14.38 7.15
N ASP A 307 -14.90 15.26 6.54
CA ASP A 307 -14.79 15.66 5.11
C ASP A 307 -13.49 16.40 4.74
N GLU A 308 -12.64 16.77 5.71
CA GLU A 308 -11.40 17.50 5.44
C GLU A 308 -10.34 16.59 4.80
N LYS A 309 -10.06 16.85 3.52
CA LYS A 309 -8.95 16.23 2.80
C LYS A 309 -7.62 16.72 3.36
N GLN A 310 -6.74 15.78 3.67
CA GLN A 310 -5.38 16.09 4.07
C GLN A 310 -4.56 16.50 2.85
N ALA A 311 -3.79 17.59 2.96
CA ALA A 311 -2.84 17.99 1.92
C ALA A 311 -1.68 16.97 1.81
N VAL A 312 -1.43 16.51 0.58
CA VAL A 312 -0.36 15.55 0.26
C VAL A 312 0.39 15.95 -0.99
N ARG A 313 1.56 15.34 -1.20
CA ARG A 313 2.25 15.30 -2.48
C ARG A 313 2.30 13.85 -2.96
N ILE A 314 2.14 13.63 -4.26
CA ILE A 314 2.19 12.30 -4.86
C ILE A 314 3.60 12.04 -5.39
N GLY A 315 4.17 10.90 -5.03
CA GLY A 315 5.44 10.42 -5.57
C GLY A 315 5.25 9.17 -6.41
N ILE A 316 5.72 9.21 -7.66
CA ILE A 316 5.73 8.08 -8.59
C ILE A 316 7.17 7.59 -8.72
N ASP A 317 7.41 6.34 -8.33
CA ASP A 317 8.65 5.62 -8.61
C ASP A 317 8.40 4.64 -9.76
N LEU A 318 8.86 5.02 -10.94
CA LEU A 318 8.66 4.30 -12.19
C LEU A 318 9.89 3.45 -12.48
N GLY A 319 9.81 2.15 -12.17
CA GLY A 319 10.83 1.17 -12.48
C GLY A 319 10.57 0.38 -13.77
N GLY A 320 11.54 -0.43 -14.21
CA GLY A 320 11.38 -1.29 -15.40
C GLY A 320 10.38 -2.45 -15.23
N THR A 321 10.06 -2.82 -13.99
CA THR A 321 9.20 -3.96 -13.67
C THR A 321 7.95 -3.55 -12.89
N ASN A 322 8.06 -2.55 -12.01
CA ASN A 322 6.98 -2.10 -11.15
C ASN A 322 6.96 -0.58 -11.11
N THR A 323 5.76 -0.01 -11.11
CA THR A 323 5.51 1.40 -10.84
C THR A 323 4.84 1.47 -9.47
N ARG A 324 5.40 2.28 -8.57
CA ARG A 324 4.86 2.55 -7.24
C ARG A 324 4.41 4.00 -7.18
N ILE A 325 3.23 4.25 -6.65
CA ILE A 325 2.66 5.58 -6.50
C ILE A 325 2.25 5.75 -5.06
N ALA A 326 2.77 6.75 -4.37
CA ALA A 326 2.47 6.99 -2.96
C ALA A 326 1.88 8.38 -2.72
N ALA A 327 0.86 8.44 -1.86
CA ALA A 327 0.44 9.68 -1.23
C ALA A 327 1.35 9.95 -0.03
N VAL A 328 2.10 11.05 -0.07
CA VAL A 328 3.10 11.40 0.94
C VAL A 328 2.66 12.66 1.68
N SER A 329 2.66 12.60 3.01
CA SER A 329 2.37 13.76 3.86
C SER A 329 3.42 14.85 3.66
N LEU A 330 3.09 16.10 3.99
CA LEU A 330 4.07 17.21 3.95
C LEU A 330 5.27 17.02 4.90
N LYS A 331 5.21 16.02 5.78
CA LYS A 331 6.30 15.62 6.68
C LYS A 331 7.16 14.46 6.15
N GLY A 332 6.89 13.97 4.94
CA GLY A 332 7.62 12.86 4.32
C GLY A 332 7.14 11.47 4.74
N GLU A 333 5.95 11.36 5.33
CA GLU A 333 5.37 10.07 5.72
C GLU A 333 4.54 9.51 4.56
N VAL A 334 4.81 8.27 4.14
CA VAL A 334 3.94 7.56 3.19
C VAL A 334 2.62 7.24 3.89
N LEU A 335 1.51 7.76 3.36
CA LEU A 335 0.18 7.53 3.90
C LEU A 335 -0.51 6.35 3.23
N LYS A 336 -0.34 6.20 1.91
CA LYS A 336 -0.88 5.11 1.11
C LYS A 336 0.00 4.88 -0.10
N GLN A 337 0.01 3.65 -0.60
CA GLN A 337 0.73 3.28 -1.81
C GLN A 337 -0.12 2.38 -2.70
N LEU A 338 -0.05 2.69 -4.00
CA LEU A 338 -0.57 1.89 -5.09
C LEU A 338 0.60 1.32 -5.89
N THR A 339 0.46 0.11 -6.43
CA THR A 339 1.53 -0.54 -7.20
C THR A 339 0.95 -1.37 -8.34
N PHE A 340 1.54 -1.24 -9.52
CA PHE A 340 1.19 -2.08 -10.66
C PHE A 340 2.45 -2.47 -11.45
N ASN A 341 2.37 -3.57 -12.18
CA ASN A 341 3.45 -4.01 -13.05
C ASN A 341 3.69 -2.99 -14.16
N THR A 342 4.93 -2.57 -14.34
CA THR A 342 5.32 -1.74 -15.49
C THR A 342 5.47 -2.64 -16.69
N GLN A 343 4.86 -2.23 -17.80
CA GLN A 343 4.76 -3.04 -19.01
C GLN A 343 5.39 -2.30 -20.19
N PRO A 344 6.73 -2.17 -20.24
CA PRO A 344 7.39 -1.39 -21.28
C PRO A 344 7.17 -1.95 -22.69
N GLN A 345 6.81 -3.22 -22.81
CA GLN A 345 6.41 -3.86 -24.06
C GLN A 345 5.09 -3.34 -24.65
N LEU A 346 4.21 -2.74 -23.83
CA LEU A 346 2.94 -2.17 -24.27
C LEU A 346 3.12 -0.71 -24.75
N PRO A 347 2.15 -0.15 -25.49
CA PRO A 347 2.15 1.27 -25.83
C PRO A 347 2.28 2.14 -24.57
N PHE A 348 3.13 3.17 -24.63
CA PHE A 348 3.40 4.08 -23.52
C PHE A 348 2.12 4.69 -22.90
N GLU A 349 1.12 4.93 -23.76
CA GLU A 349 -0.21 5.41 -23.39
C GLU A 349 -0.91 4.55 -22.31
N GLU A 350 -0.73 3.23 -22.32
CA GLU A 350 -1.33 2.34 -21.31
C GLU A 350 -0.73 2.58 -19.90
N THR A 351 0.54 2.97 -19.84
CA THR A 351 1.17 3.35 -18.56
C THR A 351 0.64 4.70 -18.08
N LEU A 352 0.42 5.66 -18.98
CA LEU A 352 -0.18 6.95 -18.61
C LEU A 352 -1.58 6.77 -18.03
N LYS A 353 -2.42 5.92 -18.65
CA LYS A 353 -3.76 5.56 -18.13
C LYS A 353 -3.68 4.89 -16.76
N SER A 354 -2.75 3.95 -16.57
CA SER A 354 -2.57 3.27 -15.28
C SER A 354 -2.17 4.25 -14.16
N ILE A 355 -1.28 5.21 -14.47
CA ILE A 355 -0.90 6.29 -13.54
C ILE A 355 -2.11 7.19 -13.24
N GLU A 356 -2.88 7.57 -14.26
CA GLU A 356 -4.08 8.40 -14.14
C GLU A 356 -5.13 7.76 -13.23
N THR A 357 -5.46 6.49 -13.47
CA THR A 357 -6.39 5.72 -12.61
C THR A 357 -5.92 5.67 -11.16
N ALA A 358 -4.64 5.40 -10.92
CA ALA A 358 -4.08 5.34 -9.57
C ALA A 358 -4.12 6.70 -8.86
N ILE A 359 -3.80 7.80 -9.54
CA ILE A 359 -3.82 9.14 -8.95
C ILE A 359 -5.27 9.60 -8.68
N ASN A 360 -6.22 9.24 -9.54
CA ASN A 360 -7.63 9.56 -9.32
C ASN A 360 -8.17 8.90 -8.04
N GLN A 361 -7.71 7.68 -7.71
CA GLN A 361 -8.02 7.05 -6.40
C GLN A 361 -7.48 7.84 -5.21
N PHE A 362 -6.35 8.54 -5.34
CA PHE A 362 -5.88 9.44 -4.28
C PHE A 362 -6.57 10.79 -4.30
N ASN A 363 -6.99 11.29 -5.46
CA ASN A 363 -7.65 12.59 -5.59
C ASN A 363 -9.02 12.62 -4.90
N VAL A 364 -9.72 11.48 -4.80
CA VAL A 364 -10.98 11.41 -4.03
C VAL A 364 -10.74 11.59 -2.52
N GLU A 365 -9.55 11.27 -2.02
CA GLU A 365 -9.24 11.25 -0.59
C GLU A 365 -8.37 12.41 -0.11
N PHE A 366 -7.43 12.86 -0.94
CA PHE A 366 -6.42 13.82 -0.54
C PHE A 366 -6.51 15.11 -1.36
N ASP A 367 -6.01 16.19 -0.77
CA ASP A 367 -5.78 17.45 -1.46
C ASP A 367 -4.37 17.44 -2.06
N ILE A 368 -4.29 17.00 -3.32
CA ILE A 368 -3.01 16.78 -4.03
C ILE A 368 -2.39 18.12 -4.43
N GLN A 369 -1.24 18.44 -3.84
CA GLN A 369 -0.52 19.69 -4.10
C GLN A 369 0.45 19.59 -5.28
N HIS A 370 1.00 18.41 -5.53
CA HIS A 370 2.06 18.17 -6.51
C HIS A 370 2.16 16.68 -6.87
N VAL A 371 2.60 16.38 -8.10
CA VAL A 371 2.94 15.02 -8.53
C VAL A 371 4.39 15.02 -9.01
N GLY A 372 5.26 14.25 -8.35
CA GLY A 372 6.62 14.06 -8.83
C GLY A 372 6.86 12.64 -9.31
N ILE A 373 7.69 12.51 -10.34
CA ILE A 373 8.02 11.26 -10.99
C ILE A 373 9.52 11.06 -10.90
N VAL A 374 9.93 9.87 -10.50
CA VAL A 374 11.30 9.40 -10.61
C VAL A 374 11.35 8.21 -11.53
N ALA A 375 12.37 8.16 -12.36
CA ALA A 375 12.56 7.09 -13.31
C ALA A 375 14.04 6.84 -13.59
N PRO A 376 14.43 5.62 -14.02
CA PRO A 376 15.79 5.35 -14.44
C PRO A 376 16.15 6.14 -15.69
N GLY A 377 17.37 6.66 -15.73
CA GLY A 377 17.90 7.42 -16.85
C GLY A 377 18.33 6.57 -18.06
N PRO A 378 18.80 7.22 -19.13
CA PRO A 378 18.98 8.68 -19.28
C PRO A 378 17.67 9.44 -19.55
N LEU A 379 17.53 10.62 -18.94
CA LEU A 379 16.36 11.50 -19.03
C LEU A 379 16.74 12.89 -19.57
N ASP A 380 15.82 13.55 -20.27
CA ASP A 380 15.86 15.01 -20.45
C ASP A 380 14.87 15.64 -19.47
N LEU A 381 15.40 16.11 -18.34
CA LEU A 381 14.61 16.71 -17.26
C LEU A 381 13.96 18.03 -17.67
N LYS A 382 14.52 18.77 -18.64
CA LYS A 382 13.96 20.05 -19.10
C LYS A 382 12.73 19.82 -19.96
N GLN A 383 12.76 18.80 -20.82
CA GLN A 383 11.64 18.42 -21.66
C GLN A 383 10.68 17.43 -20.99
N GLY A 384 11.06 16.87 -19.84
CA GLY A 384 10.26 15.90 -19.10
C GLY A 384 10.07 14.60 -19.87
N MET A 385 11.14 14.04 -20.44
CA MET A 385 11.09 12.90 -21.35
C MET A 385 12.20 11.87 -21.12
N PHE A 386 11.92 10.65 -21.56
CA PHE A 386 12.88 9.56 -21.64
C PHE A 386 13.76 9.71 -22.88
N LEU A 387 15.08 9.58 -22.72
CA LEU A 387 16.01 9.55 -23.84
C LEU A 387 16.10 8.11 -24.36
N THR A 388 17.00 7.29 -23.80
CA THR A 388 17.23 5.89 -24.20
C THR A 388 17.33 4.98 -22.97
N PRO A 389 16.27 4.86 -22.15
CA PRO A 389 16.32 4.08 -20.92
C PRO A 389 16.57 2.59 -21.22
N PRO A 390 17.65 1.97 -20.70
CA PRO A 390 18.00 0.58 -21.03
C PRO A 390 16.98 -0.42 -20.49
N ASN A 391 16.29 -0.08 -19.39
CA ASN A 391 15.34 -0.95 -18.69
C ASN A 391 13.88 -0.75 -19.14
N LEU A 392 13.61 0.18 -20.07
CA LEU A 392 12.28 0.50 -20.57
C LEU A 392 12.29 0.46 -22.11
N PRO A 393 12.43 -0.74 -22.71
CA PRO A 393 12.42 -0.88 -24.17
C PRO A 393 11.09 -0.32 -24.71
N ASN A 394 11.14 0.44 -25.81
CA ASN A 394 10.03 1.19 -26.44
C ASN A 394 9.71 2.59 -25.88
N TRP A 395 10.38 3.02 -24.82
CA TRP A 395 10.13 4.35 -24.24
C TRP A 395 11.06 5.43 -24.78
N HIS A 396 11.75 5.14 -25.89
CA HIS A 396 12.66 6.07 -26.53
C HIS A 396 11.92 7.35 -26.97
N ASN A 397 12.43 8.50 -26.54
CA ASN A 397 11.88 9.83 -26.82
C ASN A 397 10.42 10.05 -26.38
N GLN A 398 9.92 9.31 -25.39
CA GLN A 398 8.57 9.51 -24.85
C GLN A 398 8.54 10.63 -23.81
N LYS A 399 7.62 11.58 -23.97
CA LYS A 399 7.35 12.65 -23.00
C LYS A 399 6.36 12.15 -21.95
N ILE A 400 6.65 12.38 -20.66
CA ILE A 400 5.77 11.96 -19.56
C ILE A 400 5.15 13.14 -18.80
N VAL A 401 5.90 14.23 -18.62
CA VAL A 401 5.47 15.36 -17.78
C VAL A 401 4.29 16.11 -18.40
N GLU A 402 4.41 16.54 -19.65
CA GLU A 402 3.37 17.32 -20.33
C GLU A 402 2.04 16.54 -20.48
N PRO A 403 2.03 15.27 -20.95
CA PRO A 403 0.80 14.49 -21.03
C PRO A 403 0.11 14.26 -19.68
N LEU A 404 0.86 13.95 -18.61
CA LEU A 404 0.27 13.75 -17.29
C LEU A 404 -0.22 15.06 -16.67
N THR A 405 0.48 16.17 -16.88
CA THR A 405 0.01 17.50 -16.45
C THR A 405 -1.35 17.82 -17.06
N GLN A 406 -1.53 17.54 -18.36
CA GLN A 406 -2.79 17.79 -19.06
C GLN A 406 -3.93 16.89 -18.59
N ARG A 407 -3.65 15.60 -18.33
CA ARG A 407 -4.65 14.61 -17.85
C ARG A 407 -5.11 14.88 -16.43
N LEU A 408 -4.15 15.13 -15.54
CA LEU A 408 -4.37 15.17 -14.11
C LEU A 408 -4.76 16.57 -13.61
N GLY A 409 -4.37 17.62 -14.33
CA GLY A 409 -4.56 19.02 -13.89
C GLY A 409 -3.62 19.45 -12.73
N PHE A 410 -2.63 18.63 -12.37
CA PHE A 410 -1.63 18.94 -11.35
C PHE A 410 -0.28 19.33 -11.96
N SER A 411 0.55 20.04 -11.19
CA SER A 411 1.96 20.21 -11.55
C SER A 411 2.67 18.86 -11.50
N VAL A 412 3.37 18.52 -12.58
CA VAL A 412 4.14 17.27 -12.70
C VAL A 412 5.63 17.60 -12.87
N THR A 413 6.51 16.93 -12.13
CA THR A 413 7.97 17.00 -12.31
C THR A 413 8.57 15.64 -12.58
N LEU A 414 9.71 15.60 -13.26
CA LEU A 414 10.49 14.39 -13.51
C LEU A 414 11.90 14.55 -12.93
N GLU A 415 12.44 13.49 -12.33
CA GLU A 415 13.79 13.44 -11.78
C GLU A 415 14.42 12.05 -11.90
N ASN A 416 15.74 11.98 -11.75
CA ASN A 416 16.44 10.72 -11.57
C ASN A 416 16.21 10.10 -10.17
N ASP A 417 16.17 8.77 -10.11
CA ASP A 417 15.95 7.97 -8.90
C ASP A 417 16.99 8.23 -7.78
N ALA A 418 18.27 8.28 -8.09
CA ALA A 418 19.33 8.55 -7.11
C ALA A 418 19.26 9.99 -6.56
N ASN A 419 18.96 10.97 -7.41
CA ASN A 419 18.75 12.37 -7.01
C ASN A 419 17.56 12.51 -6.05
N ALA A 420 16.45 11.86 -6.36
CA ALA A 420 15.26 11.91 -5.52
C ALA A 420 15.47 11.19 -4.18
N ALA A 421 16.12 10.03 -4.17
CA ALA A 421 16.49 9.35 -2.93
C ALA A 421 17.42 10.24 -2.06
N ALA A 422 18.36 10.96 -2.68
CA ALA A 422 19.19 11.94 -1.99
C ALA A 422 18.36 13.05 -1.34
N LEU A 423 17.37 13.58 -2.07
CA LEU A 423 16.48 14.62 -1.56
C LEU A 423 15.61 14.13 -0.40
N ALA A 424 15.10 12.89 -0.50
CA ALA A 424 14.33 12.25 0.56
C ALA A 424 15.16 12.11 1.84
N GLU A 425 16.37 11.56 1.72
CA GLU A 425 17.28 11.36 2.86
C GLU A 425 17.74 12.67 3.48
N ALA A 426 17.99 13.71 2.67
CA ALA A 426 18.36 15.03 3.15
C ALA A 426 17.21 15.72 3.91
N LYS A 427 15.95 15.57 3.44
CA LYS A 427 14.80 16.24 4.07
C LYS A 427 14.24 15.46 5.27
N PHE A 428 14.17 14.13 5.18
CA PHE A 428 13.39 13.31 6.10
C PHE A 428 14.15 12.13 6.70
N GLY A 429 15.29 11.74 6.13
CA GLY A 429 16.05 10.56 6.53
C GLY A 429 17.35 10.86 7.26
N ALA A 430 18.37 10.04 6.99
CA ALA A 430 19.66 10.03 7.68
C ALA A 430 20.48 11.31 7.44
N GLY A 431 20.22 12.02 6.34
CA GLY A 431 20.84 13.30 6.00
C GLY A 431 20.17 14.50 6.66
N LYS A 432 19.06 14.32 7.39
CA LYS A 432 18.32 15.40 8.03
C LYS A 432 19.18 16.21 8.98
N GLY A 433 19.21 17.52 8.76
CA GLY A 433 19.98 18.48 9.57
C GLY A 433 21.38 18.78 9.04
N PHE A 434 21.79 18.16 7.93
CA PHE A 434 23.01 18.49 7.20
C PHE A 434 22.70 19.32 5.95
N ASP A 435 23.62 20.22 5.58
CA ASP A 435 23.45 21.06 4.40
C ASP A 435 23.93 20.33 3.14
N ALA A 436 25.08 19.65 3.20
CA ALA A 436 25.68 18.92 2.09
C ALA A 436 25.52 17.41 2.28
N VAL A 437 24.54 16.83 1.60
CA VAL A 437 24.18 15.41 1.68
C VAL A 437 24.46 14.75 0.34
N PHE A 438 25.33 13.74 0.33
CA PHE A 438 25.53 12.88 -0.84
C PHE A 438 24.86 11.53 -0.57
N TYR A 439 24.01 11.07 -1.47
CA TYR A 439 23.45 9.74 -1.41
C TYR A 439 24.14 8.84 -2.43
N VAL A 440 24.45 7.61 -2.02
CA VAL A 440 25.01 6.58 -2.88
C VAL A 440 24.14 5.33 -2.77
N THR A 441 23.56 4.90 -3.89
CA THR A 441 22.87 3.62 -3.97
C THR A 441 23.81 2.57 -4.55
N VAL A 442 23.94 1.44 -3.85
CA VAL A 442 24.66 0.26 -4.31
C VAL A 442 23.66 -0.89 -4.38
N SER A 443 23.12 -1.09 -5.58
CA SER A 443 22.10 -2.10 -5.90
C SER A 443 22.55 -2.88 -7.13
N THR A 444 21.66 -3.21 -8.07
CA THR A 444 22.05 -3.79 -9.37
C THR A 444 23.17 -2.98 -10.05
N GLY A 445 23.09 -1.64 -10.00
CA GLY A 445 24.14 -0.69 -10.40
C GLY A 445 24.60 0.20 -9.24
N ILE A 446 25.36 1.25 -9.55
CA ILE A 446 25.77 2.29 -8.60
C ILE A 446 25.34 3.66 -9.11
N GLY A 447 24.47 4.31 -8.36
CA GLY A 447 23.99 5.67 -8.61
C GLY A 447 24.36 6.62 -7.47
N GLY A 448 24.37 7.92 -7.76
CA GLY A 448 24.64 8.95 -6.77
C GLY A 448 23.75 10.17 -6.96
N GLY A 449 23.42 10.84 -5.86
CA GLY A 449 22.70 12.11 -5.88
C GLY A 449 23.31 13.07 -4.88
N TYR A 450 23.51 14.33 -5.27
CA TYR A 450 24.06 15.36 -4.40
C TYR A 450 23.01 16.41 -4.08
N VAL A 451 22.79 16.67 -2.80
CA VAL A 451 21.86 17.67 -2.29
C VAL A 451 22.63 18.68 -1.46
N TYR A 452 22.45 19.96 -1.79
CA TYR A 452 23.01 21.07 -1.02
C TYR A 452 21.88 22.00 -0.58
N LYS A 453 21.74 22.24 0.71
CA LYS A 453 20.67 23.07 1.32
C LYS A 453 19.27 22.66 0.86
N HIS A 454 19.01 21.35 0.90
CA HIS A 454 17.76 20.72 0.45
C HIS A 454 17.41 20.94 -1.03
N GLN A 455 18.39 21.31 -1.87
CA GLN A 455 18.25 21.40 -3.32
C GLN A 455 19.13 20.38 -4.02
N ILE A 456 18.57 19.69 -5.02
CA ILE A 456 19.32 18.73 -5.85
C ILE A 456 20.32 19.51 -6.72
N ILE A 457 21.57 19.10 -6.68
CA ILE A 457 22.62 19.60 -7.57
C ILE A 457 22.63 18.75 -8.83
N ARG A 458 21.91 19.22 -9.86
CA ARG A 458 21.74 18.53 -11.16
C ARG A 458 22.93 18.68 -12.12
N GLY A 459 23.77 19.68 -11.89
CA GLY A 459 24.79 20.11 -12.86
C GLY A 459 24.17 20.73 -14.12
N ALA A 460 25.01 21.10 -15.09
CA ALA A 460 24.57 21.85 -16.28
C ALA A 460 23.61 21.06 -17.20
N ASN A 461 23.74 19.73 -17.22
CA ASN A 461 23.04 18.83 -18.14
C ASN A 461 22.26 17.72 -17.41
N GLY A 462 22.09 17.79 -16.08
CA GLY A 462 21.38 16.76 -15.31
C GLY A 462 22.21 15.51 -14.95
N SER A 463 23.51 15.48 -15.26
CA SER A 463 24.40 14.31 -15.06
C SER A 463 25.33 14.43 -13.84
N ALA A 464 25.11 15.41 -12.96
CA ALA A 464 25.86 15.44 -11.71
C ALA A 464 25.44 14.25 -10.84
N GLY A 465 26.42 13.59 -10.19
CA GLY A 465 26.15 12.41 -9.38
C GLY A 465 26.23 11.07 -10.10
N GLU A 466 26.55 11.03 -11.40
CA GLU A 466 26.78 9.82 -12.21
C GLU A 466 28.10 9.10 -11.84
N ILE A 467 28.26 8.77 -10.55
CA ILE A 467 29.46 8.20 -9.94
C ILE A 467 29.69 6.74 -10.36
N GLY A 468 28.67 6.05 -10.89
CA GLY A 468 28.80 4.69 -11.39
C GLY A 468 29.89 4.57 -12.46
N ASN A 469 30.04 5.60 -13.30
CA ASN A 469 31.04 5.67 -14.37
C ASN A 469 32.42 6.18 -13.92
N MET A 470 32.62 6.49 -12.63
CA MET A 470 33.88 6.97 -12.07
C MET A 470 34.96 5.90 -12.22
N ILE A 471 36.06 6.19 -12.92
CA ILE A 471 37.15 5.23 -13.13
C ILE A 471 37.94 5.07 -11.83
N ILE A 472 37.83 3.90 -11.21
CA ILE A 472 38.59 3.55 -9.98
C ILE A 472 39.87 2.79 -10.34
N ARG A 473 39.78 1.89 -11.32
CA ARG A 473 40.91 1.05 -11.74
C ARG A 473 41.01 1.01 -13.27
N SER A 474 41.91 1.78 -13.88
CA SER A 474 42.01 1.90 -15.34
C SER A 474 42.23 0.57 -16.09
N ASN A 475 42.85 -0.42 -15.44
CA ASN A 475 43.01 -1.79 -15.94
C ASN A 475 41.94 -2.78 -15.41
N GLY A 476 40.79 -2.28 -14.94
CA GLY A 476 39.70 -3.06 -14.39
C GLY A 476 38.85 -3.81 -15.42
N PRO A 477 37.72 -4.40 -14.96
CA PRO A 477 36.79 -5.13 -15.81
C PRO A 477 36.13 -4.20 -16.83
N VAL A 478 35.67 -4.80 -17.94
CA VAL A 478 34.93 -4.09 -18.99
C VAL A 478 33.45 -4.06 -18.62
N HIS A 479 32.80 -2.93 -18.90
CA HIS A 479 31.35 -2.79 -18.81
C HIS A 479 30.77 -2.51 -20.21
N PRO A 480 29.55 -2.98 -20.55
CA PRO A 480 28.98 -2.78 -21.89
C PRO A 480 28.76 -1.30 -22.25
N VAL A 481 28.46 -0.47 -21.24
CA VAL A 481 28.09 0.96 -21.42
C VAL A 481 29.07 1.91 -20.74
N LEU A 482 29.73 1.47 -19.66
CA LEU A 482 30.53 2.32 -18.78
C LEU A 482 32.03 2.17 -19.09
N ASN A 483 32.82 3.10 -18.59
CA ASN A 483 34.27 3.05 -18.68
C ASN A 483 34.83 1.79 -18.02
N ARG A 484 35.94 1.29 -18.57
CA ARG A 484 36.70 0.17 -17.99
C ARG A 484 37.11 0.49 -16.55
N GLY A 485 36.83 -0.44 -15.64
CA GLY A 485 37.09 -0.32 -14.20
C GLY A 485 36.44 0.90 -13.56
N SER A 486 35.27 1.24 -14.05
CA SER A 486 34.32 2.13 -13.40
C SER A 486 33.86 1.57 -12.06
N LEU A 487 33.45 2.43 -11.14
CA LEU A 487 32.97 2.07 -9.80
C LEU A 487 31.85 1.03 -9.87
N GLU A 488 30.87 1.20 -10.76
CA GLU A 488 29.78 0.24 -10.95
C GLU A 488 30.28 -1.13 -11.42
N SER A 489 31.22 -1.17 -12.37
CA SER A 489 31.80 -2.43 -12.88
C SER A 489 32.57 -3.23 -11.82
N LEU A 490 32.92 -2.57 -10.71
CA LEU A 490 33.71 -3.13 -9.62
C LEU A 490 32.83 -3.49 -8.42
N ALA A 491 31.98 -2.56 -7.97
CA ALA A 491 31.33 -2.64 -6.66
C ALA A 491 29.80 -2.75 -6.72
N SER A 492 29.18 -2.82 -7.90
CA SER A 492 27.72 -3.02 -7.98
C SER A 492 27.31 -4.44 -7.59
N GLY A 493 26.03 -4.62 -7.26
CA GLY A 493 25.43 -5.93 -7.02
C GLY A 493 25.56 -6.86 -8.23
N THR A 494 25.49 -6.33 -9.46
CA THR A 494 25.74 -7.13 -10.68
C THR A 494 27.20 -7.59 -10.75
N ALA A 495 28.15 -6.70 -10.47
CA ALA A 495 29.57 -7.05 -10.43
C ALA A 495 29.87 -8.11 -9.35
N LEU A 496 29.29 -7.95 -8.17
CA LEU A 496 29.42 -8.91 -7.07
C LEU A 496 28.74 -10.25 -7.39
N MET A 497 27.56 -10.25 -8.01
CA MET A 497 26.87 -11.49 -8.38
C MET A 497 27.63 -12.26 -9.47
N ASN A 498 28.25 -11.56 -10.42
CA ASN A 498 29.12 -12.18 -11.42
C ASN A 498 30.34 -12.84 -10.75
N ARG A 499 31.02 -12.12 -9.84
CA ARG A 499 32.12 -12.68 -9.04
C ARG A 499 31.68 -13.87 -8.19
N ALA A 500 30.50 -13.79 -7.58
CA ALA A 500 29.92 -14.89 -6.80
C ALA A 500 29.76 -16.14 -7.67
N SER A 501 29.15 -15.99 -8.84
CA SER A 501 28.90 -17.08 -9.79
C SER A 501 30.19 -17.72 -10.29
N GLU A 502 31.20 -16.91 -10.66
CA GLU A 502 32.52 -17.40 -11.09
C GLU A 502 33.25 -18.22 -10.01
N LYS A 503 32.93 -17.98 -8.74
CA LYS A 503 33.58 -18.60 -7.57
C LYS A 503 32.73 -19.65 -6.87
N GLY A 504 31.53 -19.94 -7.40
CA GLY A 504 30.63 -20.97 -6.88
C GLY A 504 29.79 -20.54 -5.68
N TYR A 505 29.67 -19.23 -5.40
CA TYR A 505 28.75 -18.70 -4.40
C TYR A 505 27.35 -18.49 -5.00
N THR A 506 26.31 -18.70 -4.20
CA THR A 506 24.91 -18.63 -4.65
C THR A 506 24.31 -17.22 -4.61
N ASN A 507 24.89 -16.31 -3.82
CA ASN A 507 24.41 -14.94 -3.67
C ASN A 507 25.52 -14.00 -3.15
N VAL A 508 25.27 -12.70 -3.23
CA VAL A 508 26.18 -11.63 -2.77
C VAL A 508 26.55 -11.73 -1.29
N PRO A 509 25.62 -11.95 -0.33
CA PRO A 509 25.99 -12.12 1.08
C PRO A 509 26.98 -13.26 1.34
N SER A 510 26.84 -14.37 0.62
CA SER A 510 27.74 -15.53 0.74
C SER A 510 29.14 -15.19 0.25
N LEU A 511 29.25 -14.46 -0.88
CA LEU A 511 30.53 -13.94 -1.37
C LEU A 511 31.18 -12.95 -0.38
N LEU A 512 30.41 -12.01 0.18
CA LEU A 512 30.92 -11.00 1.12
C LEU A 512 31.24 -11.57 2.50
N SER A 513 30.86 -12.82 2.78
CA SER A 513 31.31 -13.52 3.99
C SER A 513 32.74 -14.04 3.84
N ASP A 514 33.27 -14.15 2.62
CA ASP A 514 34.67 -14.47 2.34
C ASP A 514 35.54 -13.20 2.47
N ASP A 515 36.54 -13.26 3.34
CA ASP A 515 37.41 -12.14 3.69
C ASP A 515 38.12 -11.52 2.48
N GLU A 516 38.57 -12.33 1.51
CA GLU A 516 39.29 -11.82 0.34
C GLU A 516 38.36 -10.96 -0.53
N TYR A 517 37.18 -11.48 -0.85
CA TYR A 517 36.24 -10.76 -1.71
C TYR A 517 35.57 -9.59 -1.00
N ARG A 518 35.32 -9.71 0.30
CA ARG A 518 34.86 -8.60 1.14
C ARG A 518 35.88 -7.47 1.12
N HIS A 519 37.17 -7.78 1.35
CA HIS A 519 38.23 -6.78 1.34
C HIS A 519 38.34 -6.09 -0.03
N HIS A 520 38.32 -6.84 -1.14
CA HIS A 520 38.34 -6.25 -2.48
C HIS A 520 37.16 -5.32 -2.74
N PHE A 521 35.94 -5.74 -2.39
CA PHE A 521 34.75 -4.91 -2.52
C PHE A 521 34.85 -3.63 -1.68
N VAL A 522 35.28 -3.75 -0.41
CA VAL A 522 35.46 -2.63 0.51
C VAL A 522 36.46 -1.63 -0.04
N GLU A 523 37.62 -2.06 -0.54
CA GLU A 523 38.63 -1.16 -1.10
C GLU A 523 38.15 -0.43 -2.37
N GLU A 524 37.43 -1.14 -3.24
CA GLU A 524 36.86 -0.58 -4.48
C GLU A 524 35.79 0.48 -4.17
N LEU A 525 34.85 0.15 -3.27
CA LEU A 525 33.81 1.09 -2.84
C LEU A 525 34.40 2.27 -2.05
N ALA A 526 35.31 2.02 -1.11
CA ALA A 526 35.96 3.05 -0.32
C ALA A 526 36.73 4.06 -1.19
N SER A 527 37.34 3.60 -2.28
CA SER A 527 38.02 4.49 -3.23
C SER A 527 37.03 5.41 -3.95
N GLY A 528 35.86 4.91 -4.35
CA GLY A 528 34.78 5.72 -4.89
C GLY A 528 34.26 6.76 -3.90
N LEU A 529 34.01 6.36 -2.66
CA LEU A 529 33.55 7.26 -1.59
C LEU A 529 34.60 8.34 -1.27
N ALA A 530 35.87 7.95 -1.18
CA ALA A 530 36.97 8.89 -0.95
C ALA A 530 37.08 9.95 -2.05
N ASN A 531 36.91 9.56 -3.31
CA ASN A 531 36.89 10.48 -4.44
C ASN A 531 35.72 11.47 -4.34
N ILE A 532 34.53 11.01 -3.93
CA ILE A 532 33.38 11.89 -3.69
C ILE A 532 33.71 12.91 -2.60
N ILE A 533 34.22 12.45 -1.45
CA ILE A 533 34.57 13.33 -0.32
C ILE A 533 35.56 14.41 -0.76
N HIS A 534 36.64 14.03 -1.44
CA HIS A 534 37.64 15.01 -1.90
C HIS A 534 37.12 15.98 -2.96
N THR A 535 36.05 15.63 -3.68
CA THR A 535 35.53 16.44 -4.78
C THR A 535 34.48 17.44 -4.33
N VAL A 536 33.57 17.03 -3.44
CA VAL A 536 32.41 17.86 -3.06
C VAL A 536 32.31 18.16 -1.56
N ASP A 537 33.19 17.57 -0.73
CA ASP A 537 33.28 17.79 0.72
C ASP A 537 31.91 17.78 1.42
N PRO A 538 31.13 16.67 1.34
CA PRO A 538 29.81 16.62 1.94
C PRO A 538 29.91 16.46 3.46
N ASP A 539 28.92 16.97 4.18
CA ASP A 539 28.78 16.73 5.62
C ASP A 539 28.54 15.23 5.89
N VAL A 540 27.75 14.59 5.02
CA VAL A 540 27.36 13.19 5.16
C VAL A 540 27.23 12.49 3.81
N ILE A 541 27.66 11.23 3.77
CA ILE A 541 27.31 10.29 2.71
C ILE A 541 26.35 9.24 3.27
N VAL A 542 25.15 9.19 2.70
CA VAL A 542 24.11 8.22 3.01
C VAL A 542 24.18 7.06 2.00
N LEU A 543 24.33 5.84 2.51
CA LEU A 543 24.47 4.63 1.71
C LEU A 543 23.17 3.80 1.74
N GLY A 544 22.62 3.50 0.56
CA GLY A 544 21.42 2.68 0.38
C GLY A 544 21.59 1.64 -0.73
N GLY A 545 20.50 0.92 -1.04
CA GLY A 545 20.47 -0.09 -2.10
C GLY A 545 20.66 -1.53 -1.62
N GLY A 546 20.37 -2.50 -2.50
CA GLY A 546 20.27 -3.92 -2.14
C GLY A 546 21.54 -4.54 -1.55
N VAL A 547 22.72 -4.07 -1.96
CA VAL A 547 24.00 -4.55 -1.39
C VAL A 547 24.19 -4.05 0.04
N MET A 548 23.69 -2.85 0.37
CA MET A 548 23.79 -2.26 1.71
C MET A 548 22.94 -3.02 2.75
N MET A 549 22.03 -3.90 2.34
CA MET A 549 21.35 -4.83 3.26
C MET A 549 22.31 -5.80 3.95
N SER A 550 23.50 -6.03 3.37
CA SER A 550 24.56 -6.85 3.94
C SER A 550 25.64 -6.01 4.66
N ALA A 551 25.37 -4.73 4.94
CA ALA A 551 26.35 -3.82 5.53
C ALA A 551 26.93 -4.34 6.85
N SER A 552 26.19 -5.12 7.64
CA SER A 552 26.71 -5.73 8.87
C SER A 552 27.98 -6.58 8.66
N LEU A 553 28.19 -7.11 7.46
CA LEU A 553 29.39 -7.88 7.11
C LEU A 553 30.63 -7.01 6.93
N PHE A 554 30.49 -5.77 6.44
CA PHE A 554 31.62 -4.96 5.95
C PHE A 554 31.64 -3.50 6.43
N TRP A 555 30.64 -3.04 7.19
CA TRP A 555 30.44 -1.62 7.49
C TRP A 555 31.64 -0.98 8.20
N ASN A 556 32.17 -1.65 9.23
CA ASN A 556 33.32 -1.15 9.98
C ASN A 556 34.58 -1.11 9.11
N GLU A 557 34.80 -2.14 8.29
CA GLU A 557 35.92 -2.20 7.34
C GLU A 557 35.83 -1.08 6.30
N LEU A 558 34.62 -0.81 5.79
CA LEU A 558 34.36 0.28 4.85
C LEU A 558 34.65 1.65 5.46
N GLN A 559 34.17 1.91 6.67
CA GLN A 559 34.45 3.18 7.37
C GLN A 559 35.96 3.38 7.58
N GLN A 560 36.67 2.32 7.99
CA GLN A 560 38.12 2.37 8.17
C GLN A 560 38.85 2.58 6.84
N ALA A 561 38.46 1.87 5.78
CA ALA A 561 39.07 1.98 4.45
C ALA A 561 38.88 3.38 3.85
N VAL A 562 37.71 4.00 4.03
CA VAL A 562 37.48 5.40 3.62
C VAL A 562 38.38 6.33 4.43
N SER A 563 38.42 6.19 5.76
CA SER A 563 39.23 7.04 6.64
C SER A 563 40.73 7.00 6.27
N ASN A 564 41.26 5.81 5.95
CA ASN A 564 42.65 5.62 5.53
C ASN A 564 43.01 6.33 4.21
N LYS A 565 42.02 6.67 3.39
CA LYS A 565 42.20 7.37 2.11
C LYS A 565 42.07 8.89 2.23
N MET A 566 41.70 9.43 3.38
CA MET A 566 41.49 10.87 3.60
C MET A 566 42.78 11.60 3.94
N TYR A 567 42.85 12.89 3.59
CA TYR A 567 43.87 13.76 4.18
C TYR A 567 43.73 13.80 5.70
N PRO A 568 44.84 13.92 6.47
CA PRO A 568 44.77 13.95 7.94
C PRO A 568 43.83 15.02 8.52
N HIS A 569 43.66 16.15 7.83
CA HIS A 569 42.77 17.24 8.26
C HIS A 569 41.31 17.07 7.81
N ALA A 570 41.01 16.10 6.95
CA ALA A 570 39.68 15.78 6.42
C ALA A 570 39.11 14.47 7.01
N SER A 571 39.98 13.60 7.53
CA SER A 571 39.59 12.36 8.20
C SER A 571 38.59 12.62 9.34
N GLY A 572 37.47 11.88 9.34
CA GLY A 572 36.42 11.97 10.35
C GLY A 572 35.48 13.17 10.25
N LYS A 573 35.63 14.06 9.25
CA LYS A 573 34.73 15.20 9.07
C LYS A 573 33.43 14.83 8.35
N THR A 574 33.52 14.08 7.25
CA THR A 574 32.35 13.55 6.56
C THR A 574 31.83 12.32 7.29
N ARG A 575 30.55 12.32 7.65
CA ARG A 575 29.87 11.18 8.26
C ARG A 575 29.48 10.16 7.19
N LEU A 576 29.65 8.87 7.48
CA LEU A 576 29.03 7.79 6.70
C LEU A 576 27.87 7.19 7.51
N CYS A 577 26.71 7.01 6.88
CA CYS A 577 25.56 6.34 7.50
C CYS A 577 24.75 5.55 6.48
N LEU A 578 23.96 4.58 6.97
CA LEU A 578 22.99 3.85 6.16
C LEU A 578 21.71 4.68 6.00
N THR A 579 20.99 4.43 4.91
CA THR A 579 19.64 4.96 4.64
C THR A 579 18.68 4.71 5.80
N GLN A 580 17.83 5.70 6.09
CA GLN A 580 16.72 5.55 7.05
C GLN A 580 15.37 5.33 6.37
N LEU A 581 15.21 5.77 5.13
CA LEU A 581 13.94 5.68 4.39
C LEU A 581 13.81 4.38 3.58
N SER A 582 14.89 3.62 3.44
CA SER A 582 14.88 2.28 2.84
C SER A 582 14.18 2.25 1.47
N GLY A 583 13.23 1.33 1.25
CA GLY A 583 12.56 1.12 -0.03
C GLY A 583 11.66 2.28 -0.48
N ASP A 584 11.32 3.23 0.39
CA ASP A 584 10.38 4.31 0.10
C ASP A 584 11.07 5.63 -0.29
N ALA A 585 12.40 5.68 -0.23
CA ALA A 585 13.17 6.88 -0.59
C ALA A 585 12.85 7.38 -2.00
N GLY A 586 12.56 6.48 -2.95
CA GLY A 586 12.16 6.83 -4.32
C GLY A 586 10.84 7.60 -4.37
N VAL A 587 9.77 7.05 -3.79
CA VAL A 587 8.45 7.69 -3.79
C VAL A 587 8.41 8.95 -2.91
N ILE A 588 9.08 8.94 -1.74
CA ILE A 588 9.18 10.13 -0.89
C ILE A 588 9.97 11.22 -1.62
N GLY A 589 11.11 10.85 -2.23
CA GLY A 589 11.94 11.77 -3.00
C GLY A 589 11.16 12.40 -4.14
N ALA A 590 10.51 11.56 -4.96
CA ALA A 590 9.67 11.97 -6.07
C ALA A 590 8.66 13.04 -5.65
N ALA A 591 7.89 12.79 -4.59
CA ALA A 591 6.87 13.71 -4.09
C ALA A 591 7.41 15.12 -3.76
N PHE A 592 8.70 15.25 -3.45
CA PHE A 592 9.32 16.52 -3.06
C PHE A 592 10.29 17.12 -4.07
N VAL A 593 10.43 16.50 -5.25
CA VAL A 593 11.13 17.11 -6.39
C VAL A 593 10.38 18.35 -6.82
N GLU A 594 11.12 19.43 -7.02
CA GLU A 594 10.62 20.69 -7.55
C GLU A 594 11.27 20.97 -8.91
N ALA A 595 10.53 21.68 -9.76
CA ALA A 595 10.89 22.00 -11.15
C ALA A 595 12.17 22.84 -11.26
#